data_AF-C3QX71-F1
#
_entry.id   AF-C3QX71-F1
#
_cell.length_a   1.000
_cell.length_b   1.000
_cell.length_c   1.000
_cell.angle_alpha   90.00
_cell.angle_beta   90.00
_cell.angle_gamma   90.00
#
_symmetry.space_group_name_H-M   'P 1'
#
loop_
_entity.id
_entity.type
_entity.pdbx_description
1 polymer ?
#
loop_
_entity_poly.entity_id
_entity_poly.type
_entity_poly.pdbx_seq_one_letter_code
_entity_poly.pdbx_strand_id
1 'polypeptide(L)'
;MTETEKNHSFQRVQLMKQAAVIRQNNGMNRHDALVTAHRIGALIRQMHHGNVCFRYTKQDGTIRHATGTLTGYEHSFHRPYLPKPENTFVVYYDIEAKGWRTFHAENFLDIETDGQDSNK
;
A
#
# COMPACT_ATOMS: atom_id res chain seq x y z
N MET A 1 15.68 24.61 -11.05
CA MET A 1 15.00 23.42 -10.54
C MET A 1 13.59 23.40 -11.11
N THR A 2 13.32 22.49 -12.02
CA THR A 2 12.03 22.38 -12.73
C THR A 2 10.95 21.81 -11.80
N GLU A 3 9.68 21.98 -12.16
CA GLU A 3 8.55 21.46 -11.39
C GLU A 3 8.56 19.93 -11.28
N THR A 4 9.07 19.25 -12.30
CA THR A 4 9.29 17.80 -12.31
C THR A 4 10.37 17.37 -11.30
N GLU A 5 11.49 18.08 -11.21
CA GLU A 5 12.56 17.80 -10.23
C GLU A 5 12.08 18.00 -8.79
N LYS A 6 11.29 19.05 -8.53
CA LYS A 6 10.67 19.30 -7.23
C LYS A 6 9.68 18.18 -6.86
N ASN A 7 8.86 17.72 -7.80
CA ASN A 7 7.89 16.67 -7.55
C ASN A 7 8.57 15.31 -7.28
N HIS A 8 9.60 14.96 -8.06
CA HIS A 8 10.41 13.76 -7.83
C HIS A 8 11.13 13.77 -6.48
N SER A 9 11.72 14.91 -6.08
CA SER A 9 12.37 15.04 -4.78
C SER A 9 11.37 14.91 -3.63
N PHE A 10 10.18 15.49 -3.75
CA PHE A 10 9.11 15.37 -2.76
C PHE A 10 8.64 13.92 -2.59
N GLN A 11 8.39 13.20 -3.70
CA GLN A 11 8.02 11.79 -3.67
C GLN A 11 9.08 10.91 -3.00
N ARG A 12 10.38 11.17 -3.27
CA ARG A 12 11.48 10.45 -2.61
C ARG A 12 11.53 10.72 -1.11
N VAL A 13 11.29 11.96 -0.67
CA VAL A 13 11.23 12.31 0.75
C VAL A 13 10.06 11.60 1.44
N GLN A 14 8.88 11.58 0.82
CA GLN A 14 7.72 10.86 1.37
C GLN A 14 7.98 9.36 1.50
N LEU A 15 8.57 8.74 0.47
CA LEU A 15 8.94 7.33 0.49
C LEU A 15 9.94 7.01 1.63
N MET A 16 10.96 7.86 1.80
CA MET A 16 11.95 7.66 2.88
C MET A 16 11.33 7.82 4.27
N LYS A 17 10.40 8.76 4.45
CA LYS A 17 9.65 8.92 5.71
C LYS A 17 8.81 7.69 6.02
N GLN A 18 8.10 7.16 5.02
CA GLN A 18 7.26 5.96 5.20
C GLN A 18 8.11 4.74 5.56
N ALA A 19 9.23 4.55 4.88
CA ALA A 19 10.18 3.48 5.19
C ALA A 19 10.74 3.62 6.62
N ALA A 20 11.01 4.84 7.10
CA ALA A 20 11.47 5.06 8.46
C ALA A 20 10.43 4.62 9.51
N VAL A 21 9.14 4.87 9.27
CA VAL A 21 8.03 4.45 10.14
C VAL A 21 7.88 2.93 10.16
N ILE A 22 7.86 2.28 8.99
CA ILE A 22 7.79 0.80 8.89
C ILE A 22 8.96 0.15 9.67
N ARG A 23 10.15 0.73 9.55
CA ARG A 23 11.36 0.24 10.24
C ARG A 23 11.23 0.29 11.76
N GLN A 24 10.65 1.37 12.30
CA GLN A 24 10.46 1.52 13.74
C GLN A 24 9.46 0.49 14.29
N ASN A 25 8.45 0.12 13.51
CA ASN A 25 7.39 -0.79 13.96
C ASN A 25 7.78 -2.27 13.94
N ASN A 26 8.59 -2.71 12.96
CA ASN A 26 8.84 -4.15 12.72
C ASN A 26 10.33 -4.54 12.76
N GLY A 27 11.22 -3.61 13.11
CA GLY A 27 12.67 -3.90 13.22
C GLY A 27 13.37 -4.26 11.90
N MET A 28 12.72 -4.04 10.75
CA MET A 28 13.27 -4.32 9.42
C MET A 28 14.61 -3.59 9.20
N ASN A 29 15.44 -4.11 8.29
CA ASN A 29 16.58 -3.32 7.82
C ASN A 29 16.11 -2.19 6.89
N ARG A 30 16.98 -1.22 6.61
CA ARG A 30 16.65 -0.04 5.78
C ARG A 30 16.20 -0.42 4.37
N HIS A 31 16.82 -1.43 3.76
CA HIS A 31 16.52 -1.83 2.39
C HIS A 31 15.10 -2.40 2.31
N ASP A 32 14.78 -3.35 3.19
CA ASP A 32 13.46 -4.00 3.21
C ASP A 32 12.34 -2.99 3.49
N ALA A 33 12.57 -2.05 4.43
CA ALA A 33 11.58 -1.02 4.71
C ALA A 33 11.32 -0.09 3.50
N LEU A 34 12.35 0.21 2.69
CA LEU A 34 12.20 0.97 1.45
C LEU A 34 11.43 0.19 0.39
N VAL A 35 11.72 -1.10 0.25
CA VAL A 35 11.01 -2.00 -0.67
C VAL A 35 9.53 -2.08 -0.27
N THR A 36 9.23 -2.31 1.00
CA THR A 36 7.85 -2.36 1.52
C THR A 36 7.11 -1.05 1.29
N ALA A 37 7.71 0.10 1.61
CA ALA A 37 7.10 1.41 1.36
C ALA A 37 6.81 1.63 -0.14
N HIS A 38 7.74 1.23 -1.02
CA HIS A 38 7.56 1.35 -2.46
C HIS A 38 6.39 0.48 -2.97
N ARG A 39 6.31 -0.76 -2.50
CA ARG A 39 5.25 -1.69 -2.84
C ARG A 39 3.88 -1.23 -2.35
N ILE A 40 3.78 -0.70 -1.13
CA ILE A 40 2.55 -0.08 -0.62
C ILE A 40 2.11 1.09 -1.51
N GLY A 41 3.05 1.95 -1.91
CA GLY A 41 2.75 3.03 -2.85
C GLY A 41 2.18 2.51 -4.17
N ALA A 42 2.71 1.40 -4.69
CA ALA A 42 2.19 0.76 -5.89
C ALA A 42 0.78 0.19 -5.67
N LEU A 43 0.54 -0.51 -4.55
CA LEU A 43 -0.77 -1.04 -4.19
C LEU A 43 -1.83 0.06 -4.14
N ILE A 44 -1.54 1.15 -3.40
CA ILE A 44 -2.48 2.28 -3.24
C ILE A 44 -2.82 2.89 -4.60
N ARG A 45 -1.80 3.11 -5.46
CA ARG A 45 -2.03 3.61 -6.82
C ARG A 45 -2.93 2.67 -7.61
N GLN A 46 -2.71 1.36 -7.57
CA GLN A 46 -3.55 0.40 -8.30
C GLN A 46 -4.98 0.34 -7.74
N MET A 47 -5.15 0.33 -6.41
CA MET A 47 -6.47 0.31 -5.77
C MET A 47 -7.32 1.56 -6.06
N HIS A 48 -6.69 2.70 -6.37
CA HIS A 48 -7.40 3.89 -6.86
C HIS A 48 -7.99 3.71 -8.27
N HIS A 49 -7.43 2.80 -9.06
CA HIS A 49 -7.86 2.55 -10.45
C HIS A 49 -8.75 1.30 -10.59
N GLY A 50 -8.93 0.50 -9.53
CA GLY A 50 -9.78 -0.67 -9.58
C GLY A 50 -9.57 -1.65 -8.42
N ASN A 51 -9.92 -2.90 -8.67
CA ASN A 51 -9.74 -4.00 -7.74
C ASN A 51 -8.34 -4.58 -7.91
N VAL A 52 -7.69 -4.88 -6.79
CA VAL A 52 -6.34 -5.44 -6.76
C VAL A 52 -6.32 -6.64 -5.83
N CYS A 53 -5.78 -7.76 -6.29
CA CYS A 53 -5.49 -8.92 -5.46
C CYS A 53 -4.14 -8.72 -4.77
N PHE A 54 -4.07 -8.92 -3.46
CA PHE A 54 -2.85 -8.73 -2.69
C PHE A 54 -2.85 -9.58 -1.42
N ARG A 55 -1.66 -9.68 -0.82
CA ARG A 55 -1.45 -10.48 0.39
C ARG A 55 -0.83 -9.69 1.52
N TYR A 56 -1.24 -10.02 2.74
CA TYR A 56 -0.63 -9.51 3.96
C TYR A 56 -0.72 -10.52 5.10
N THR A 57 0.18 -10.41 6.07
CA THR A 57 0.18 -11.25 7.27
C THR A 57 -0.78 -10.68 8.32
N LYS A 58 -1.70 -11.50 8.83
CA LYS A 58 -2.58 -11.14 9.94
C LYS A 58 -1.82 -11.19 11.28
N GLN A 59 -2.45 -10.68 12.33
CA GLN A 59 -1.88 -10.71 13.69
C GLN A 59 -1.66 -12.14 14.22
N ASP A 60 -2.46 -13.11 13.78
CA ASP A 60 -2.32 -14.53 14.14
C ASP A 60 -1.22 -15.26 13.33
N GLY A 61 -0.50 -14.54 12.47
CA GLY A 61 0.54 -15.09 11.59
C GLY A 61 0.03 -15.74 10.32
N THR A 62 -1.29 -15.88 10.12
CA THR A 62 -1.85 -16.41 8.89
C THR A 62 -1.79 -15.39 7.75
N ILE A 63 -1.64 -15.87 6.52
CA ILE A 63 -1.67 -15.00 5.33
C ILE A 63 -3.12 -14.74 4.95
N ARG A 64 -3.48 -13.47 4.78
CA ARG A 64 -4.72 -13.08 4.11
C ARG A 64 -4.43 -12.80 2.64
N HIS A 65 -5.17 -13.49 1.80
CA HIS A 65 -5.40 -13.12 0.41
C HIS A 65 -6.63 -12.22 0.38
N ALA A 66 -6.54 -11.06 -0.26
CA ALA A 66 -7.64 -10.11 -0.32
C ALA A 66 -7.73 -9.49 -1.72
N THR A 67 -8.96 -9.35 -2.21
CA THR A 67 -9.27 -8.43 -3.31
C THR A 67 -9.77 -7.12 -2.71
N GLY A 68 -9.05 -6.02 -2.96
CA GLY A 68 -9.37 -4.72 -2.40
C GLY A 68 -9.34 -3.55 -3.38
N THR A 69 -10.07 -2.48 -3.04
CA THR A 69 -10.11 -1.24 -3.83
C THR A 69 -10.21 0.00 -2.92
N LEU A 70 -9.82 1.16 -3.44
CA LEU A 70 -10.09 2.48 -2.84
C LEU A 70 -11.23 3.22 -3.56
N THR A 71 -11.83 2.58 -4.57
CA THR A 71 -13.01 3.11 -5.25
C THR A 71 -14.14 3.35 -4.23
N GLY A 72 -14.73 4.54 -4.25
CA GLY A 72 -15.79 4.92 -3.31
C GLY A 72 -15.31 5.35 -1.91
N TYR A 73 -13.99 5.44 -1.67
CA TYR A 73 -13.47 5.94 -0.39
C TYR A 73 -13.98 7.35 -0.09
N GLU A 74 -13.85 8.27 -1.04
CA GLU A 74 -14.26 9.67 -0.85
C GLU A 74 -15.76 9.80 -0.61
N HIS A 75 -16.57 8.98 -1.29
CA HIS A 75 -18.01 8.92 -1.05
C HIS A 75 -18.32 8.43 0.39
N SER A 76 -17.57 7.43 0.88
CA SER A 76 -17.80 6.82 2.19
C SER A 76 -17.29 7.67 3.37
N PHE A 77 -16.20 8.43 3.16
CA PHE A 77 -15.50 9.16 4.23
C PHE A 77 -15.49 10.68 4.03
N HIS A 78 -16.17 11.19 2.99
CA HIS A 78 -16.29 12.61 2.64
C HIS A 78 -14.94 13.34 2.53
N ARG A 79 -13.90 12.63 2.11
CA ARG A 79 -12.55 13.16 1.91
C ARG A 79 -11.73 12.29 0.97
N PRO A 80 -10.79 12.84 0.20
CA PRO A 80 -9.89 12.05 -0.64
C PRO A 80 -8.99 11.17 0.22
N TYR A 81 -8.65 9.99 -0.30
CA TYR A 81 -7.62 9.16 0.30
C TYR A 81 -6.24 9.72 -0.03
N LEU A 82 -5.55 10.27 0.97
CA LEU A 82 -4.20 10.81 0.83
C LEU A 82 -3.23 9.97 1.68
N PRO A 83 -2.40 9.11 1.06
CA PRO A 83 -1.43 8.33 1.81
C PRO A 83 -0.38 9.25 2.43
N LYS A 84 -0.38 9.34 3.76
CA LYS A 84 0.64 10.06 4.51
C LYS A 84 1.76 9.10 4.92
N PRO A 85 3.03 9.51 4.88
CA PRO A 85 4.15 8.66 5.31
C PRO A 85 4.01 8.12 6.73
N GLU A 86 3.33 8.87 7.61
CA GLU A 86 3.11 8.53 9.01
C GLU A 86 1.98 7.51 9.21
N ASN A 87 1.16 7.24 8.17
CA ASN A 87 0.08 6.27 8.28
C ASN A 87 0.67 4.85 8.29
N THR A 88 0.57 4.19 9.44
CA THR A 88 0.98 2.80 9.64
C THR A 88 -0.04 1.80 9.09
N PHE A 89 -1.24 2.26 8.73
CA PHE A 89 -2.31 1.43 8.20
C PHE A 89 -2.63 1.75 6.75
N VAL A 90 -2.87 0.71 5.97
CA VAL A 90 -3.43 0.80 4.62
C VAL A 90 -4.92 0.50 4.72
N VAL A 91 -5.76 1.43 4.25
CA VAL A 91 -7.21 1.24 4.15
C VAL A 91 -7.55 0.66 2.79
N TYR A 92 -8.55 -0.23 2.75
CA TYR A 92 -9.12 -0.75 1.51
C TYR A 92 -10.57 -1.19 1.73
N TYR A 93 -11.39 -1.13 0.69
CA TYR A 93 -12.69 -1.81 0.67
C TYR A 93 -12.46 -3.24 0.22
N ASP A 94 -12.86 -4.18 1.08
CA ASP A 94 -12.70 -5.61 0.87
C ASP A 94 -13.88 -6.15 0.06
N ILE A 95 -13.62 -6.66 -1.14
CA ILE A 95 -14.66 -7.10 -2.06
C ILE A 95 -15.39 -8.34 -1.51
N GLU A 96 -14.66 -9.27 -0.93
CA GLU A 96 -15.21 -10.51 -0.38
C GLU A 96 -16.01 -10.26 0.90
N ALA A 97 -15.44 -9.46 1.81
CA ALA A 97 -16.10 -9.14 3.07
C ALA A 97 -17.13 -8.01 2.98
N LYS A 98 -17.26 -7.36 1.81
CA LYS A 98 -18.17 -6.25 1.53
C LYS A 98 -18.08 -5.14 2.59
N GLY A 99 -16.87 -4.69 2.89
CA GLY A 99 -16.67 -3.67 3.92
C GLY A 99 -15.27 -3.05 3.93
N TRP A 100 -15.19 -1.84 4.47
CA TRP A 100 -13.92 -1.14 4.69
C TRP A 100 -13.09 -1.85 5.77
N ARG A 101 -11.82 -2.10 5.47
CA ARG A 101 -10.86 -2.76 6.34
C ARG A 101 -9.52 -2.03 6.32
N THR A 102 -8.68 -2.40 7.28
CA THR A 102 -7.31 -1.91 7.39
C THR A 102 -6.35 -3.05 7.67
N PHE A 103 -5.11 -2.89 7.22
CA PHE A 103 -3.99 -3.74 7.63
C PHE A 103 -2.75 -2.88 7.88
N HIS A 104 -1.83 -3.40 8.69
CA HIS A 104 -0.56 -2.75 8.98
C HIS A 104 0.35 -2.76 7.75
N ALA A 105 0.90 -1.59 7.39
CA ALA A 105 1.82 -1.42 6.28
C ALA A 105 3.00 -2.41 6.34
N GLU A 106 3.56 -2.62 7.52
CA GLU A 106 4.66 -3.56 7.76
C GLU A 106 4.31 -5.04 7.50
N ASN A 107 3.02 -5.38 7.46
CA ASN A 107 2.55 -6.74 7.19
C ASN A 107 2.29 -6.99 5.70
N PHE A 108 2.49 -5.99 4.84
CA PHE A 108 2.31 -6.14 3.41
C PHE A 108 3.33 -7.11 2.81
N LEU A 109 2.87 -8.06 2.00
CA LEU A 109 3.74 -9.02 1.33
C LEU A 109 3.98 -8.60 -0.12
N ASP A 110 2.94 -8.71 -0.95
CA ASP A 110 2.96 -8.40 -2.37
C ASP A 110 1.56 -8.21 -2.97
N ILE A 111 1.56 -7.68 -4.19
CA ILE A 111 0.41 -7.68 -5.08
C ILE A 111 0.44 -9.01 -5.83
N GLU A 112 -0.68 -9.70 -5.86
CA GLU A 112 -0.83 -10.90 -6.67
C GLU A 112 -0.94 -10.47 -8.13
N THR A 113 0.07 -10.80 -8.92
CA THR A 113 -0.04 -10.73 -10.37
C THR A 113 -0.66 -12.05 -10.82
N ASP A 114 -1.92 -12.02 -11.24
CA ASP A 114 -2.48 -13.10 -12.06
C ASP A 114 -1.48 -13.32 -13.21
N GLY A 115 -0.91 -14.52 -13.29
CA GLY A 115 0.21 -14.81 -14.19
C GLY A 115 -0.12 -14.45 -15.65
N GLN A 116 0.31 -13.27 -16.09
CA GLN A 116 0.60 -12.99 -17.49
C GLN A 116 2.00 -13.53 -17.81
N ASP A 117 2.20 -14.83 -17.60
CA ASP A 117 3.34 -15.59 -18.11
C ASP A 117 2.78 -16.85 -18.80
N SER A 118 2.12 -16.65 -19.94
CA SER A 118 1.93 -17.70 -20.95
C SER A 118 1.57 -17.09 -22.30
N ASN A 119 2.44 -16.21 -22.82
CA ASN A 119 2.60 -16.11 -24.27
C ASN A 119 3.98 -15.53 -24.62
N LYS A 120 4.97 -16.42 -24.74
CA LYS A 120 6.14 -16.20 -25.58
C LYS A 120 6.61 -17.54 -26.14
#